data_AF-A0A6G1BJZ8-F1
#
_entry.id   AF-A0A6G1BJZ8-F1
#
_cell.length_a   1.000
_cell.length_b   1.000
_cell.length_c   1.000
_cell.angle_alpha   90.00
_cell.angle_beta   90.00
_cell.angle_gamma   90.00
#
_symmetry.space_group_name_H-M   'P 1'
#
loop_
_entity.id
_entity.type
_entity.pdbx_description
1 polymer ?
#
loop_
_entity_poly.entity_id
_entity_poly.type
_entity_poly.pdbx_seq_one_letter_code
_entity_poly.pdbx_strand_id
1 'polypeptide(L)'
;MPSLQEAAAVDQAVTSMMSLLGAMSSEKKGAAAAAAEQRVEWLRSQLIGKDVEFDTPFGRRLLTYADQTASGRSLRYIEDYLVNEVLPFYGNTHTEDSHVGSKTTRLVHKAARYIKRCMGAGAGDALLF
;
A
#
# COMPACT_ATOMS: atom_id res chain seq x y z
N MET A 1 -45.02 35.48 17.65
CA MET A 1 -43.66 35.90 18.05
C MET A 1 -43.12 34.77 18.91
N PRO A 2 -42.08 34.03 18.48
CA PRO A 2 -41.46 33.01 19.33
C PRO A 2 -40.93 33.69 20.60
N SER A 3 -41.02 33.00 21.74
CA SER A 3 -40.50 33.55 23.01
C SER A 3 -38.96 33.57 22.99
N LEU A 4 -38.34 34.52 23.69
CA LEU A 4 -36.87 34.61 23.81
C LEU A 4 -36.24 33.30 24.34
N GLN A 5 -36.99 32.49 25.09
CA GLN A 5 -36.56 31.18 25.58
C GLN A 5 -36.51 30.09 24.48
N GLU A 6 -37.43 30.11 23.50
CA GLU A 6 -37.40 29.14 22.39
C GLU A 6 -36.20 29.38 21.46
N ALA A 7 -35.88 30.65 21.17
CA ALA A 7 -34.73 30.99 20.32
C ALA A 7 -33.40 30.53 20.95
N ALA A 8 -33.24 30.69 22.27
CA ALA A 8 -32.05 30.25 23.00
C ALA A 8 -31.93 28.71 23.06
N ALA A 9 -33.06 28.00 23.20
CA ALA A 9 -33.08 26.54 23.20
C ALA A 9 -32.68 25.95 21.83
N VAL A 10 -33.11 26.59 20.74
CA VAL A 10 -32.73 26.20 19.37
C VAL A 10 -31.22 26.41 19.15
N ASP A 11 -30.66 27.53 19.61
CA ASP A 11 -29.22 27.82 19.47
C ASP A 11 -28.34 26.84 20.27
N GLN A 12 -28.79 26.48 21.48
CA GLN A 12 -28.12 25.46 22.30
C GLN A 12 -28.17 24.06 21.66
N ALA A 13 -29.31 23.70 21.05
CA ALA A 13 -29.46 22.43 20.34
C ALA A 13 -28.57 22.36 19.09
N VAL A 14 -28.48 23.44 18.31
CA VAL A 14 -27.61 23.54 17.13
C VAL A 14 -26.14 23.43 17.54
N THR A 15 -25.73 24.12 18.61
CA THR A 15 -24.36 24.07 19.14
C THR A 15 -24.00 22.66 19.62
N SER A 16 -24.91 21.99 20.34
CA SER A 16 -24.69 20.62 20.81
C SER A 16 -24.59 19.62 19.66
N MET A 17 -25.38 19.79 18.59
CA MET A 17 -25.31 18.95 17.38
C MET A 17 -23.97 19.13 16.65
N MET A 18 -23.50 20.37 16.50
CA MET A 18 -22.20 20.65 15.86
C MET A 18 -21.02 20.10 16.66
N SER A 19 -21.08 20.15 17.99
CA SER A 19 -20.08 19.54 18.87
C SER A 19 -20.03 18.00 18.72
N LEU A 20 -21.19 17.35 18.69
CA LEU A 20 -21.33 15.91 18.43
C LEU A 20 -20.77 15.51 17.06
N LEU A 21 -21.10 16.27 16.01
CA LEU A 21 -20.55 16.08 14.65
C LEU A 21 -19.02 16.21 14.64
N GLY A 22 -18.47 17.18 15.38
CA GLY A 22 -17.02 17.37 15.55
C GLY A 22 -16.34 16.20 16.27
N ALA A 23 -16.95 15.71 17.35
CA ALA A 23 -16.45 14.57 18.12
C ALA A 23 -16.44 13.28 17.27
N MET A 24 -17.54 13.00 16.56
CA MET A 24 -17.64 11.84 15.66
C MET A 24 -16.65 11.92 14.50
N SER A 25 -16.38 13.12 13.97
CA SER A 25 -15.35 13.34 12.95
C SER A 25 -13.95 13.05 13.48
N SER A 26 -13.65 13.49 14.70
CA SER A 26 -12.37 13.24 15.39
C SER A 26 -12.15 11.75 15.67
N GLU A 27 -13.15 11.04 16.18
CA GLU A 27 -13.08 9.59 16.40
C GLU A 27 -12.86 8.82 15.10
N LYS A 28 -13.59 9.17 14.04
CA LYS A 28 -13.43 8.56 12.72
C LYS A 28 -12.02 8.80 12.14
N LYS A 29 -11.47 10.00 12.37
CA LYS A 29 -10.10 10.35 11.97
C LYS A 29 -9.06 9.56 12.78
N GLY A 30 -9.27 9.39 14.09
CA GLY A 30 -8.43 8.56 14.96
C GLY A 30 -8.41 7.09 14.55
N ALA A 31 -9.58 6.51 14.26
CA ALA A 31 -9.69 5.13 13.77
C ALA A 31 -8.99 4.94 12.42
N ALA A 32 -9.13 5.89 11.50
CA ALA A 32 -8.46 5.86 10.20
C ALA A 32 -6.93 5.93 10.34
N ALA A 33 -6.42 6.76 11.26
CA ALA A 33 -4.99 6.86 11.54
C ALA A 33 -4.42 5.55 12.13
N ALA A 34 -5.13 4.93 13.08
CA ALA A 34 -4.73 3.63 13.65
C ALA A 34 -4.68 2.53 12.59
N ALA A 35 -5.69 2.48 11.69
CA ALA A 35 -5.70 1.54 10.58
C ALA A 35 -4.55 1.79 9.58
N ALA A 36 -4.18 3.06 9.34
CA ALA A 36 -3.03 3.40 8.51
C ALA A 36 -1.72 2.91 9.15
N GLU A 37 -1.51 3.16 10.45
CA GLU A 37 -0.32 2.70 11.15
C GLU A 37 -0.22 1.17 11.14
N GLN A 38 -1.33 0.45 11.33
CA GLN A 38 -1.34 -1.00 11.25
C GLN A 38 -0.90 -1.52 9.88
N ARG A 39 -1.30 -0.85 8.78
CA ARG A 39 -0.86 -1.22 7.42
C ARG A 39 0.62 -0.95 7.20
N VAL A 40 1.11 0.18 7.72
CA VAL A 40 2.53 0.53 7.63
C VAL A 40 3.36 -0.47 8.43
N GLU A 41 2.92 -0.84 9.62
CA GLU A 41 3.60 -1.82 10.46
C GLU A 41 3.61 -3.21 9.81
N TRP A 42 2.48 -3.61 9.20
CA TRP A 42 2.45 -4.80 8.38
C TRP A 42 3.48 -4.74 7.25
N LEU A 43 3.56 -3.63 6.51
CA LEU A 43 4.55 -3.47 5.44
C LEU A 43 5.99 -3.57 5.95
N ARG A 44 6.31 -2.94 7.09
CA ARG A 44 7.63 -3.03 7.74
C ARG A 44 7.97 -4.47 8.12
N SER A 45 6.99 -5.26 8.59
CA SER A 45 7.18 -6.68 8.90
C SER A 45 7.54 -7.53 7.68
N GLN A 46 7.19 -7.08 6.47
CA GLN A 46 7.48 -7.79 5.23
C GLN A 46 8.90 -7.53 4.72
N LEU A 47 9.63 -6.53 5.23
CA LEU A 47 10.96 -6.20 4.77
C LEU A 47 11.94 -7.36 4.99
N ILE A 48 12.50 -7.88 3.89
CA ILE A 48 13.55 -8.89 3.96
C ILE A 48 14.83 -8.22 4.47
N GLY A 49 15.40 -8.82 5.49
CA GLY A 49 16.64 -8.36 6.11
C GLY A 49 16.50 -7.08 6.96
N LYS A 50 15.30 -6.77 7.48
CA LYS A 50 15.06 -5.56 8.29
C LYS A 50 15.98 -5.44 9.51
N ASP A 51 16.30 -6.56 10.16
CA ASP A 51 17.12 -6.61 11.39
C ASP A 51 18.51 -7.22 11.13
N VAL A 52 19.01 -7.17 9.90
CA VAL A 52 20.35 -7.75 9.62
C VAL A 52 21.43 -6.90 10.24
N GLU A 53 22.40 -7.58 10.80
CA GLU A 53 23.58 -6.96 11.40
C GLU A 53 24.82 -7.41 10.65
N PHE A 54 25.85 -6.57 10.70
CA PHE A 54 27.15 -6.88 10.13
C PHE A 54 28.27 -6.42 11.05
N ASP A 55 29.43 -7.04 10.90
CA ASP A 55 30.61 -6.70 11.67
C ASP A 55 31.26 -5.44 11.12
N THR A 56 31.62 -4.55 12.03
CA THR A 56 32.39 -3.34 11.74
C THR A 56 33.64 -3.32 12.60
N PRO A 57 34.65 -2.48 12.29
CA PRO A 57 35.80 -2.28 13.16
C PRO A 57 35.44 -1.83 14.59
N PHE A 58 34.22 -1.35 14.83
CA PHE A 58 33.73 -0.89 16.13
C PHE A 58 32.72 -1.86 16.77
N GLY A 59 32.70 -3.11 16.29
CA GLY A 59 31.79 -4.17 16.71
C GLY A 59 30.59 -4.36 15.79
N ARG A 60 29.68 -5.24 16.19
CA ARG A 60 28.48 -5.55 15.41
C ARG A 60 27.52 -4.36 15.39
N ARG A 61 26.94 -4.09 14.22
CA ARG A 61 26.02 -2.97 13.99
C ARG A 61 24.82 -3.43 13.17
N LEU A 62 23.64 -2.88 13.50
CA LEU A 62 22.44 -3.00 12.68
C LEU A 62 22.65 -2.28 11.34
N LEU A 63 22.26 -2.94 10.24
CA LEU A 63 22.31 -2.34 8.91
C LEU A 63 21.23 -1.28 8.76
N THR A 64 21.63 -0.01 8.84
CA THR A 64 20.75 1.12 8.50
C THR A 64 20.75 1.31 6.99
N TYR A 65 19.63 0.95 6.34
CA TYR A 65 19.49 1.08 4.89
C TYR A 65 18.82 2.40 4.51
N ALA A 66 19.63 3.31 4.00
CA ALA A 66 19.21 4.66 3.62
C ALA A 66 19.23 4.89 2.09
N ASP A 67 19.14 3.82 1.29
CA ASP A 67 19.24 3.85 -0.17
C ASP A 67 17.92 3.51 -0.89
N GLN A 68 16.79 3.61 -0.18
CA GLN A 68 15.46 3.20 -0.66
C GLN A 68 15.01 3.93 -1.94
N THR A 69 15.55 5.11 -2.22
CA THR A 69 15.25 5.89 -3.43
C THR A 69 15.99 5.38 -4.66
N ALA A 70 17.19 4.83 -4.48
CA ALA A 70 17.95 4.26 -5.59
C ALA A 70 17.53 2.80 -5.85
N SER A 71 17.32 2.03 -4.79
CA SER A 71 16.82 0.65 -4.87
C SER A 71 15.95 0.32 -3.66
N GLY A 72 14.79 -0.27 -3.91
CA GLY A 72 13.91 -0.75 -2.84
C GLY A 72 14.39 -2.08 -2.29
N ARG A 73 14.19 -2.32 -0.99
CA ARG A 73 14.35 -3.67 -0.42
C ARG A 73 13.21 -4.60 -0.83
N SER A 74 13.54 -5.88 -1.06
CA SER A 74 12.55 -6.93 -1.30
C SER A 74 11.58 -7.10 -0.12
N LEU A 75 10.34 -7.45 -0.46
CA LEU A 75 9.26 -7.70 0.48
C LEU A 75 8.86 -9.17 0.42
N ARG A 76 8.78 -9.82 1.58
CA ARG A 76 8.52 -11.25 1.70
C ARG A 76 7.27 -11.70 0.95
N TYR A 77 6.15 -10.99 1.07
CA TYR A 77 4.93 -11.36 0.35
C TYR A 77 5.07 -11.33 -1.18
N ILE A 78 5.95 -10.47 -1.73
CA ILE A 78 6.22 -10.43 -3.17
C ILE A 78 7.04 -11.66 -3.55
N GLU A 79 8.11 -11.94 -2.80
CA GLU A 79 8.98 -13.09 -3.07
C GLU A 79 8.22 -14.41 -2.91
N ASP A 80 7.37 -14.54 -1.88
CA ASP A 80 6.52 -15.71 -1.68
C ASP A 80 5.54 -15.89 -2.84
N TYR A 81 4.97 -14.80 -3.38
CA TYR A 81 4.12 -14.89 -4.57
C TYR A 81 4.92 -15.32 -5.80
N LEU A 82 6.13 -14.80 -6.00
CA LEU A 82 6.99 -15.22 -7.10
C LEU A 82 7.31 -16.71 -7.01
N VAL A 83 7.76 -17.18 -5.84
CA VAL A 83 8.15 -18.58 -5.61
C VAL A 83 6.98 -19.54 -5.74
N ASN A 84 5.79 -19.19 -5.24
CA ASN A 84 4.66 -20.11 -5.19
C ASN A 84 3.74 -20.04 -6.42
N GLU A 85 3.58 -18.86 -7.02
CA GLU A 85 2.55 -18.64 -8.05
C GLU A 85 3.13 -18.41 -9.46
N VAL A 86 4.32 -17.82 -9.54
CA VAL A 86 4.95 -17.45 -10.82
C VAL A 86 5.93 -18.51 -11.28
N LEU A 87 6.99 -18.76 -10.50
CA LEU A 87 8.10 -19.64 -10.89
C LEU A 87 7.68 -21.07 -11.22
N PRO A 88 6.74 -21.73 -10.50
CA PRO A 88 6.37 -23.12 -10.81
C PRO A 88 5.68 -23.28 -12.16
N PHE A 89 5.14 -22.21 -12.71
CA PHE A 89 4.41 -22.20 -13.99
C PHE A 89 5.05 -21.28 -15.02
N TYR A 90 6.31 -20.90 -14.80
CA TYR A 90 7.04 -20.05 -15.72
C TYR A 90 7.29 -20.78 -17.03
N GLY A 91 6.97 -20.13 -18.14
CA GLY A 91 7.19 -20.61 -19.49
C GLY A 91 7.57 -19.46 -20.40
N ASN A 92 8.28 -19.76 -21.49
CA ASN A 92 8.61 -18.76 -22.50
C ASN A 92 7.32 -18.18 -23.10
N THR A 93 7.25 -16.85 -23.23
CA THR A 93 6.08 -16.14 -23.74
C THR A 93 5.85 -16.35 -25.24
N HIS A 94 6.81 -16.94 -25.95
CA HIS A 94 6.71 -17.31 -27.37
C HIS A 94 6.11 -18.70 -27.61
N THR A 95 5.63 -19.38 -26.57
CA THR A 95 5.09 -20.75 -26.64
C THR A 95 3.69 -20.81 -26.01
N GLU A 96 2.77 -19.99 -26.54
CA GLU A 96 1.41 -19.83 -26.01
C GLU A 96 0.52 -21.08 -26.15
N ASP A 97 0.93 -22.03 -26.97
CA ASP A 97 0.30 -23.35 -27.13
C ASP A 97 0.54 -24.27 -25.91
N SER A 98 1.52 -23.95 -25.06
CA SER A 98 1.74 -24.61 -23.78
C SER A 98 0.98 -23.94 -22.64
N HIS A 99 0.56 -24.71 -21.63
CA HIS A 99 -0.09 -24.18 -20.43
C HIS A 99 0.74 -23.09 -19.74
N VAL A 100 2.04 -23.34 -19.57
CA VAL A 100 2.96 -22.44 -18.86
C VAL A 100 3.31 -21.19 -19.68
N GLY A 101 3.46 -21.32 -21.01
CA GLY A 101 3.67 -20.18 -21.89
C GLY A 101 2.45 -19.27 -21.95
N SER A 102 1.26 -19.84 -22.14
CA SER A 102 -0.01 -19.08 -22.09
C SER A 102 -0.20 -18.34 -20.75
N LYS A 103 0.05 -19.03 -19.63
CA LYS A 103 -0.05 -18.44 -18.28
C LYS A 103 0.94 -17.28 -18.09
N THR A 104 2.20 -17.46 -18.50
CA THR A 104 3.24 -16.43 -18.36
C THR A 104 2.94 -15.21 -19.23
N THR A 105 2.54 -15.40 -20.50
CA THR A 105 2.16 -14.29 -21.38
C THR A 105 0.99 -13.49 -20.81
N ARG A 106 -0.03 -14.17 -20.27
CA ARG A 106 -1.17 -13.50 -19.64
C ARG A 106 -0.76 -12.69 -18.40
N LEU A 107 0.15 -13.22 -17.58
CA LEU A 107 0.67 -12.51 -16.40
C LEU A 107 1.41 -11.23 -16.80
N VAL A 108 2.30 -11.30 -17.78
CA VAL A 108 3.04 -10.13 -18.30
C VAL A 108 2.08 -9.08 -18.85
N HIS A 109 1.10 -9.47 -19.67
CA HIS A 109 0.09 -8.53 -20.19
C HIS A 109 -0.79 -7.92 -19.08
N LYS A 110 -1.08 -8.66 -18.01
CA LYS A 110 -1.81 -8.13 -16.84
C LYS A 110 -0.96 -7.10 -16.09
N ALA A 111 0.32 -7.41 -15.86
CA ALA A 111 1.26 -6.51 -15.20
C ALA A 111 1.48 -5.22 -16.01
N ALA A 112 1.72 -5.32 -17.32
CA ALA A 112 1.91 -4.17 -18.20
C ALA A 112 0.68 -3.24 -18.19
N ARG A 113 -0.54 -3.79 -18.29
CA ARG A 113 -1.77 -3.00 -18.19
C ARG A 113 -1.94 -2.36 -16.82
N TYR A 114 -1.56 -3.04 -15.74
CA TYR A 114 -1.62 -2.49 -14.40
C TYR A 114 -0.68 -1.29 -14.24
N ILE A 115 0.59 -1.44 -14.64
CA ILE A 115 1.60 -0.38 -14.58
C ILE A 115 1.15 0.84 -15.39
N LYS A 116 0.71 0.63 -16.64
CA LYS A 116 0.19 1.72 -17.49
C LYS A 116 -0.95 2.49 -16.80
N ARG A 117 -1.93 1.78 -16.20
CA ARG A 117 -3.01 2.45 -15.47
C ARG A 117 -2.51 3.24 -14.26
N CYS A 118 -1.57 2.71 -13.48
CA CYS A 118 -1.00 3.43 -12.34
C CYS A 118 -0.28 4.72 -12.75
N MET A 119 0.28 4.75 -13.96
CA MET A 119 0.99 5.91 -14.51
C MET A 119 0.11 6.82 -15.38
N GLY A 120 -1.18 6.49 -15.55
CA GLY A 120 -2.09 7.25 -16.43
C GLY A 120 -1.78 7.10 -17.93
N ALA A 121 -1.02 6.07 -18.32
CA ALA A 121 -0.62 5.84 -19.71
C ALA A 121 -1.74 5.20 -20.55
N GLY A 122 -1.91 5.70 -21.77
CA GLY A 122 -2.90 5.29 -22.76
C GLY A 122 -2.39 4.28 -23.79
N ALA A 123 -3.18 4.10 -24.86
CA ALA A 123 -2.88 3.16 -25.94
C ALA A 123 -1.66 3.57 -26.79
N GLY A 124 -1.39 4.87 -26.92
CA GLY A 124 -0.25 5.41 -27.65
C GLY A 124 1.08 5.39 -26.87
N ASP A 125 1.03 5.13 -25.57
CA ASP A 125 2.22 5.17 -24.72
C ASP A 125 2.95 3.82 -24.71
N ALA A 126 4.26 3.86 -24.78
CA ALA A 126 5.10 2.67 -24.65
C ALA A 126 5.39 2.35 -23.17
N LEU A 127 5.54 1.06 -22.85
CA LEU A 127 6.10 0.60 -21.58
C LEU A 127 7.42 -0.10 -21.90
N LEU A 128 8.51 0.39 -21.30
CA LEU A 128 9.87 -0.10 -21.50
C LEU A 128 10.43 -0.57 -20.15
N PHE A 129 11.23 -1.63 -20.17
CA PHE A 129 11.91 -2.20 -19.01
C PHE A 129 13.40 -2.30 -19.31
#